data_AF-A0A0Q7CHX7-F1
#
_entry.id   AF-A0A0Q7CHX7-F1
#
_cell.length_a   1.000
_cell.length_b   1.000
_cell.length_c   1.000
_cell.angle_alpha   90.00
_cell.angle_beta   90.00
_cell.angle_gamma   90.00
#
_symmetry.space_group_name_H-M   'P 1'
#
loop_
_entity.id
_entity.type
_entity.pdbx_description
1 polymer ?
#
loop_
_entity_poly.entity_id
_entity_poly.type
_entity_poly.pdbx_seq_one_letter_code
_entity_poly.pdbx_strand_id
1 'polypeptide(L)'
;MKKKSISGWLAVLGLALGLTFSAAASAESEGIAWDKAPNKTTDVAALQNGAKLFVNYCLNCHSAAFMRYNRLQDLGITEQQIKDNLLFSTDKVGETMKANIDARQAKEWFGTTPPDLTLVARSRAGHGGTGADYLYTYLRTYYRDDTKATGWNNLVFPSVAMPNPLWELQGERRPVYTKIEQHGHEAEVFKGWEQVTPGTLTPVQYDHAVGDLVSYLQWMAEPAQNTRVRIGVWVLLFLAMSVVFVWRLNASYWKDVK
;
A
#
# COMPACT_ATOMS: atom_id res chain seq x y z
N MET A 1 25.03 -34.56 45.60
CA MET A 1 23.72 -34.35 44.93
C MET A 1 23.17 -32.97 45.27
N LYS A 2 23.28 -32.00 44.35
CA LYS A 2 22.43 -30.79 44.34
C LYS A 2 22.03 -30.54 42.89
N LYS A 3 20.78 -30.86 42.55
CA LYS A 3 20.15 -30.52 41.26
C LYS A 3 20.11 -28.99 41.16
N LYS A 4 21.12 -28.36 40.53
CA LYS A 4 21.04 -26.93 40.20
C LYS A 4 20.18 -26.80 38.94
N SER A 5 19.02 -26.22 39.16
CA SER A 5 17.89 -26.16 38.27
C SER A 5 18.20 -25.53 36.91
N ILE A 6 17.90 -26.27 35.84
CA ILE A 6 17.86 -25.80 34.45
C ILE A 6 16.75 -24.73 34.24
N SER A 7 15.94 -24.44 35.28
CA SER A 7 14.83 -23.49 35.23
C SER A 7 15.23 -22.03 34.99
N GLY A 8 16.48 -21.63 35.29
CA GLY A 8 16.92 -20.23 35.11
C GLY A 8 17.05 -19.80 33.64
N TRP A 9 17.44 -20.72 32.76
CA TRP A 9 17.63 -20.42 31.32
C TRP A 9 16.35 -20.59 30.50
N LEU A 10 15.46 -21.48 30.93
CA LEU A 10 14.10 -21.58 30.38
C LEU A 10 13.24 -20.36 30.74
N ALA A 11 13.49 -19.72 31.89
CA ALA A 11 12.82 -18.46 32.24
C ALA A 11 13.23 -17.30 31.32
N VAL A 12 14.49 -17.22 30.89
CA VAL A 12 14.97 -16.15 29.99
C VAL A 12 14.60 -16.40 28.53
N LEU A 13 14.59 -17.66 28.07
CA LEU A 13 14.05 -18.00 26.75
C LEU A 13 12.50 -17.89 26.71
N GLY A 14 11.83 -18.21 27.81
CA GLY A 14 10.38 -18.04 27.96
C GLY A 14 9.96 -16.57 28.04
N LEU A 15 10.79 -15.69 28.62
CA LEU A 15 10.52 -14.24 28.67
C LEU A 15 10.78 -13.54 27.32
N ALA A 16 11.67 -14.09 26.48
CA ALA A 16 11.88 -13.61 25.11
C ALA A 16 10.82 -14.12 24.12
N LEU A 17 10.19 -15.27 24.38
CA LEU A 17 9.04 -15.76 23.61
C LEU A 17 7.67 -15.28 24.14
N GLY A 18 7.60 -14.75 25.36
CA GLY A 18 6.35 -14.35 26.03
C GLY A 18 5.83 -12.96 25.69
N LEU A 19 6.59 -12.15 24.92
CA LEU A 19 6.21 -10.77 24.57
C LEU A 19 5.56 -10.61 23.19
N THR A 20 5.30 -11.70 22.45
CA THR A 20 4.62 -11.63 21.15
C THR A 20 3.13 -11.97 21.19
N PHE A 21 2.56 -12.25 22.36
CA PHE A 21 1.11 -12.34 22.56
C PHE A 21 0.58 -11.04 23.18
N SER A 22 0.81 -9.91 22.53
CA SER A 22 -0.14 -8.81 22.65
C SER A 22 -1.41 -9.29 21.96
N ALA A 23 -2.40 -9.68 22.75
CA ALA A 23 -3.77 -9.72 22.30
C ALA A 23 -4.02 -8.42 21.55
N ALA A 24 -4.26 -8.52 20.24
CA ALA A 24 -4.76 -7.41 19.46
C ALA A 24 -6.11 -7.05 20.09
N ALA A 25 -6.09 -6.09 21.01
CA ALA A 25 -7.25 -5.28 21.24
C ALA A 25 -7.50 -4.60 19.89
N SER A 26 -8.46 -5.14 19.13
CA SER A 26 -9.02 -4.48 17.98
C SER A 26 -9.63 -3.18 18.48
N ALA A 27 -8.82 -2.12 18.50
CA ALA A 27 -9.35 -0.79 18.40
C ALA A 27 -10.05 -0.77 17.05
N GLU A 28 -11.39 -0.74 17.08
CA GLU A 28 -12.19 -0.53 15.88
C GLU A 28 -11.66 0.74 15.23
N SER A 29 -10.96 0.61 14.11
CA SER A 29 -10.70 1.76 13.26
C SER A 29 -12.08 2.28 12.86
N GLU A 30 -12.34 3.58 13.05
CA GLU A 30 -13.57 4.30 12.63
C GLU A 30 -13.84 4.27 11.11
N GLY A 31 -13.36 3.26 10.39
CA GLY A 31 -13.50 3.10 8.95
C GLY A 31 -13.62 1.63 8.54
N ILE A 32 -13.94 1.42 7.27
CA ILE A 32 -14.10 0.07 6.71
C ILE A 32 -12.80 -0.74 6.80
N ALA A 33 -12.92 -2.05 6.93
CA ALA A 33 -11.78 -2.95 6.84
C ALA A 33 -11.10 -2.81 5.47
N TRP A 34 -9.76 -2.76 5.45
CA TRP A 34 -9.01 -2.67 4.21
C TRP A 34 -8.86 -4.04 3.57
N ASP A 35 -9.17 -4.09 2.27
CA ASP A 35 -8.90 -5.24 1.43
C ASP A 35 -7.40 -5.44 1.25
N LYS A 36 -6.99 -6.71 1.14
CA LYS A 36 -5.58 -7.03 0.86
C LYS A 36 -5.24 -6.75 -0.59
N ALA A 37 -4.26 -5.87 -0.78
CA ALA A 37 -3.73 -5.60 -2.11
C ALA A 37 -3.00 -6.84 -2.64
N PRO A 38 -3.17 -7.20 -3.92
CA PRO A 38 -2.36 -8.23 -4.55
C PRO A 38 -0.87 -7.85 -4.50
N ASN A 39 -0.03 -8.69 -3.90
CA ASN A 39 1.41 -8.44 -3.89
C ASN A 39 2.03 -8.84 -5.24
N LYS A 40 2.05 -7.91 -6.20
CA LYS A 40 2.61 -8.10 -7.54
C LYS A 40 3.93 -7.33 -7.76
N THR A 41 4.65 -7.01 -6.69
CA THR A 41 5.91 -6.24 -6.76
C THR A 41 7.07 -6.95 -7.48
N THR A 42 6.91 -8.22 -7.83
CA THR A 42 7.86 -9.00 -8.65
C THR A 42 7.33 -9.31 -10.05
N ASP A 43 6.07 -8.98 -10.34
CA ASP A 43 5.43 -9.23 -11.63
C ASP A 43 5.66 -8.03 -12.54
N VAL A 44 6.63 -8.17 -13.46
CA VAL A 44 7.03 -7.09 -14.36
C VAL A 44 5.87 -6.63 -15.24
N ALA A 45 5.01 -7.54 -15.72
CA ALA A 45 3.89 -7.18 -16.58
C ALA A 45 2.86 -6.34 -15.81
N ALA A 46 2.56 -6.72 -14.56
CA ALA A 46 1.70 -5.94 -13.68
C ALA A 46 2.30 -4.55 -13.39
N LEU A 47 3.60 -4.47 -13.11
CA LEU A 47 4.27 -3.18 -12.84
C LEU A 47 4.30 -2.27 -14.08
N GLN A 48 4.50 -2.82 -15.27
CA GLN A 48 4.41 -2.06 -16.53
C GLN A 48 2.98 -1.53 -16.77
N ASN A 49 1.96 -2.36 -16.56
CA ASN A 49 0.57 -1.93 -16.66
C ASN A 49 0.22 -0.86 -15.61
N GLY A 50 0.70 -1.04 -14.37
CA GLY A 50 0.53 -0.05 -13.31
C GLY A 50 1.21 1.29 -13.62
N ALA A 51 2.41 1.27 -14.20
CA ALA A 51 3.09 2.48 -14.67
C ALA A 51 2.28 3.21 -15.76
N LYS A 52 1.74 2.46 -16.72
CA LYS A 52 0.83 2.99 -17.74
C LYS A 52 -0.39 3.66 -17.10
N LEU A 53 -1.07 2.97 -16.18
CA LEU A 53 -2.25 3.53 -15.49
C LEU A 53 -1.89 4.79 -14.70
N PHE A 54 -0.77 4.79 -13.97
CA PHE A 54 -0.33 5.95 -13.22
C PHE A 54 -0.11 7.18 -14.12
N VAL A 55 0.63 7.00 -15.21
CA VAL A 55 0.93 8.10 -16.14
C VAL A 55 -0.34 8.64 -16.82
N ASN A 56 -1.26 7.75 -17.22
CA ASN A 56 -2.45 8.17 -17.98
C ASN A 56 -3.57 8.75 -17.09
N TYR A 57 -3.71 8.29 -15.84
CA TYR A 57 -4.84 8.67 -14.99
C TYR A 57 -4.45 9.48 -13.74
N CYS A 58 -3.23 9.34 -13.24
CA CYS A 58 -2.82 9.96 -11.98
C CYS A 58 -1.92 11.17 -12.20
N LEU A 59 -0.97 11.09 -13.14
CA LEU A 59 0.12 12.06 -13.31
C LEU A 59 -0.36 13.47 -13.71
N ASN A 60 -1.57 13.60 -14.24
CA ASN A 60 -2.15 14.90 -14.56
C ASN A 60 -2.44 15.75 -13.30
N CYS A 61 -2.73 15.10 -12.17
CA CYS A 61 -3.02 15.78 -10.89
C CYS A 61 -1.92 15.54 -9.85
N HIS A 62 -1.32 14.34 -9.84
CA HIS A 62 -0.38 13.91 -8.83
C HIS A 62 1.04 13.78 -9.39
N SER A 63 1.99 14.44 -8.76
CA SER A 63 3.41 14.23 -9.10
C SER A 63 3.93 12.91 -8.52
N ALA A 64 4.98 12.38 -9.15
CA ALA A 64 5.95 11.50 -8.51
C ALA A 64 7.34 12.16 -8.60
N ALA A 65 7.51 13.24 -7.84
CA ALA A 65 8.63 14.16 -7.93
C ALA A 65 10.00 13.54 -7.59
N PHE A 66 10.03 12.40 -6.89
CA PHE A 66 11.27 11.66 -6.61
C PHE A 66 11.48 10.46 -7.55
N MET A 67 10.62 10.28 -8.55
CA MET A 67 10.71 9.23 -9.55
C MET A 67 11.07 9.83 -10.91
N ARG A 68 12.16 9.34 -11.52
CA ARG A 68 12.57 9.71 -12.87
C ARG A 68 12.01 8.71 -13.89
N TYR A 69 11.68 9.19 -15.08
CA TYR A 69 11.15 8.34 -16.15
C TYR A 69 12.11 7.20 -16.52
N ASN A 70 13.42 7.45 -16.57
CA ASN A 70 14.43 6.44 -16.90
C ASN A 70 14.47 5.25 -15.92
N ARG A 71 13.96 5.41 -14.70
CA ARG A 71 13.85 4.30 -13.73
C ARG A 71 12.83 3.26 -14.15
N LEU A 72 11.91 3.58 -15.07
CA LEU A 72 11.00 2.59 -15.69
C LEU A 72 11.76 1.54 -16.51
N GLN A 73 13.01 1.79 -16.90
CA GLN A 73 13.86 0.79 -17.54
C GLN A 73 14.17 -0.40 -16.62
N ASP A 74 14.13 -0.21 -15.28
CA ASP A 74 14.25 -1.30 -14.31
C ASP A 74 13.09 -2.31 -14.44
N LEU A 75 11.96 -1.88 -15.00
CA LEU A 75 10.80 -2.70 -15.32
C LEU A 75 10.85 -3.26 -16.75
N GLY A 76 11.97 -3.11 -17.46
CA GLY A 76 12.11 -3.56 -18.85
C GLY A 76 11.39 -2.69 -19.89
N ILE A 77 10.90 -1.50 -19.51
CA ILE A 77 10.34 -0.54 -20.48
C ILE A 77 11.50 0.17 -21.18
N THR A 78 11.61 0.02 -22.50
CA THR A 78 12.70 0.65 -23.26
C THR A 78 12.59 2.17 -23.24
N GLU A 79 13.73 2.86 -23.42
CA GLU A 79 13.73 4.33 -23.50
C GLU A 79 12.79 4.86 -24.59
N GLN A 80 12.74 4.18 -25.74
CA GLN A 80 11.86 4.55 -26.83
C GLN A 80 10.37 4.39 -26.45
N GLN A 81 10.01 3.27 -25.82
CA GLN A 81 8.64 3.09 -25.31
C GLN A 81 8.24 4.14 -24.28
N ILE A 82 9.17 4.57 -23.42
CA ILE A 82 8.94 5.66 -22.46
C ILE A 82 8.62 6.96 -23.20
N LYS A 83 9.47 7.35 -24.16
CA LYS A 83 9.29 8.57 -24.96
C LYS A 83 7.96 8.56 -25.71
N ASP A 84 7.65 7.44 -26.36
CA ASP A 84 6.49 7.35 -27.25
C ASP A 84 5.15 7.27 -26.50
N ASN A 85 5.13 6.69 -25.28
CA ASN A 85 3.88 6.30 -24.63
C ASN A 85 3.67 6.86 -23.22
N LEU A 86 4.70 7.39 -22.57
CA LEU A 86 4.64 7.76 -21.15
C LEU A 86 5.14 9.17 -20.85
N LEU A 87 5.91 9.78 -21.75
CA LEU A 87 6.59 11.05 -21.52
C LEU A 87 5.71 12.25 -21.92
N PHE A 88 4.53 12.38 -21.30
CA PHE A 88 3.57 13.43 -21.66
C PHE A 88 3.82 14.78 -20.98
N SER A 89 4.54 14.79 -19.84
CA SER A 89 4.73 16.00 -19.02
C SER A 89 6.11 16.65 -19.15
N THR A 90 7.01 16.10 -19.96
CA THR A 90 8.39 16.59 -20.13
C THR A 90 9.00 16.07 -21.44
N ASP A 91 10.18 16.56 -21.83
CA ASP A 91 10.87 16.17 -23.08
C ASP A 91 11.99 15.15 -22.86
N LYS A 92 12.42 14.93 -21.61
CA LYS A 92 13.62 14.15 -21.29
C LYS A 92 13.30 13.03 -20.31
N VAL A 93 13.73 11.81 -20.67
CA VAL A 93 13.58 10.62 -19.81
C VAL A 93 14.36 10.71 -18.49
N GLY A 94 15.36 11.59 -18.40
CA GLY A 94 16.12 11.82 -17.17
C GLY A 94 15.40 12.70 -16.13
N GLU A 95 14.29 13.34 -16.51
CA GLU A 95 13.51 14.23 -15.66
C GLU A 95 12.56 13.45 -14.76
N THR A 96 12.05 14.13 -13.72
CA THR A 96 11.08 13.56 -12.79
C THR A 96 9.65 13.70 -13.30
N MET A 97 8.78 12.83 -12.80
CA MET A 97 7.36 12.84 -13.15
C MET A 97 6.65 13.96 -12.37
N LYS A 98 6.64 15.18 -12.90
CA LYS A 98 5.89 16.30 -12.32
C LYS A 98 4.55 16.49 -13.04
N ALA A 99 3.50 16.68 -12.24
CA ALA A 99 2.19 17.09 -12.73
C ALA A 99 2.23 18.57 -13.13
N ASN A 100 1.48 18.93 -14.16
CA ASN A 100 1.39 20.30 -14.67
C ASN A 100 0.35 21.16 -13.95
N ILE A 101 -0.41 20.59 -13.00
CA ILE A 101 -1.44 21.31 -12.26
C ILE A 101 -0.81 22.38 -11.34
N ASP A 102 -1.31 23.60 -11.42
CA ASP A 102 -0.91 24.70 -10.53
C ASP A 102 -1.52 24.52 -9.13
N ALA A 103 -0.73 24.78 -8.09
CA ALA A 103 -1.14 24.54 -6.70
C ALA A 103 -2.30 25.45 -6.25
N ARG A 104 -2.39 26.68 -6.76
CA ARG A 104 -3.49 27.61 -6.45
C ARG A 104 -4.77 27.15 -7.13
N GLN A 105 -4.70 26.80 -8.42
CA GLN A 105 -5.84 26.23 -9.14
C GLN A 105 -6.33 24.93 -8.49
N ALA A 106 -5.41 24.04 -8.10
CA ALA A 106 -5.76 22.80 -7.42
C ALA A 106 -6.51 23.05 -6.10
N LYS A 107 -6.08 24.04 -5.31
CA LYS A 107 -6.77 24.43 -4.07
C LYS A 107 -8.14 25.04 -4.33
N GLU A 108 -8.29 25.81 -5.41
CA GLU A 108 -9.57 26.39 -5.81
C GLU A 108 -10.56 25.31 -6.28
N TRP A 109 -10.11 24.34 -7.07
CA TRP A 109 -10.98 23.30 -7.64
C TRP A 109 -11.28 22.15 -6.67
N PHE A 110 -10.31 21.73 -5.86
CA PHE A 110 -10.43 20.55 -4.98
C PHE A 110 -10.40 20.89 -3.50
N GLY A 111 -10.24 22.15 -3.12
CA GLY A 111 -10.08 22.57 -1.70
C GLY A 111 -8.72 22.25 -1.09
N THR A 112 -7.86 21.50 -1.79
CA THR A 112 -6.51 21.12 -1.36
C THR A 112 -5.59 20.83 -2.54
N THR A 113 -4.29 20.85 -2.32
CA THR A 113 -3.31 20.45 -3.34
C THR A 113 -3.16 18.92 -3.34
N PRO A 114 -3.26 18.26 -4.51
CA PRO A 114 -2.99 16.83 -4.64
C PRO A 114 -1.62 16.46 -4.08
N PRO A 115 -1.51 15.44 -3.22
CA PRO A 115 -0.24 15.00 -2.68
C PRO A 115 0.65 14.39 -3.76
N ASP A 116 1.97 14.47 -3.54
CA ASP A 116 2.94 13.67 -4.28
C ASP A 116 2.77 12.19 -3.95
N LEU A 117 2.77 11.34 -4.99
CA LEU A 117 2.52 9.91 -4.86
C LEU A 117 3.79 9.06 -4.82
N THR A 118 4.99 9.65 -4.89
CA THR A 118 6.23 8.86 -4.96
C THR A 118 6.36 7.90 -3.77
N LEU A 119 6.00 8.33 -2.57
CA LEU A 119 6.12 7.54 -1.33
C LEU A 119 4.75 7.16 -0.72
N VAL A 120 3.66 7.30 -1.46
CA VAL A 120 2.29 7.19 -0.90
C VAL A 120 1.99 5.80 -0.32
N ALA A 121 2.49 4.74 -0.97
CA ALA A 121 2.32 3.37 -0.49
C ALA A 121 3.03 3.11 0.85
N ARG A 122 4.03 3.92 1.21
CA ARG A 122 4.69 3.87 2.53
C ARG A 122 4.04 4.81 3.53
N SER A 123 3.68 6.02 3.12
CA SER A 123 3.12 7.04 4.02
C SER A 123 1.68 6.74 4.48
N ARG A 124 0.99 5.81 3.81
CA ARG A 124 -0.36 5.36 4.18
C ARG A 124 -0.41 4.04 4.96
N ALA A 125 0.73 3.46 5.30
CA ALA A 125 0.76 2.31 6.20
C ALA A 125 0.26 2.70 7.60
N GLY A 126 -0.54 1.85 8.24
CA GLY A 126 -1.11 2.14 9.55
C GLY A 126 -1.60 0.89 10.25
N HIS A 127 -2.34 1.06 11.35
CA HIS A 127 -2.85 -0.06 12.15
C HIS A 127 -3.78 -1.00 11.37
N GLY A 128 -4.50 -0.48 10.36
CA GLY A 128 -5.42 -1.26 9.51
C GLY A 128 -4.75 -2.14 8.45
N GLY A 129 -3.45 -1.97 8.19
CA GLY A 129 -2.73 -2.73 7.17
C GLY A 129 -1.60 -1.98 6.50
N THR A 130 -1.11 -2.55 5.39
CA THR A 130 -0.06 -1.90 4.60
C THR A 130 -0.63 -0.69 3.85
N GLY A 131 0.22 0.26 3.44
CA GLY A 131 -0.26 1.37 2.62
C GLY A 131 -0.74 0.93 1.24
N ALA A 132 -0.28 -0.22 0.73
CA ALA A 132 -0.84 -0.84 -0.46
C ALA A 132 -2.29 -1.30 -0.23
N ASP A 133 -2.60 -1.94 0.91
CA ASP A 133 -3.97 -2.33 1.28
C ASP A 133 -4.89 -1.11 1.34
N TYR A 134 -4.43 -0.01 1.96
CA TYR A 134 -5.17 1.26 1.98
C TYR A 134 -5.47 1.77 0.57
N LEU A 135 -4.46 1.87 -0.30
CA LEU A 135 -4.61 2.43 -1.65
C LEU A 135 -5.51 1.55 -2.53
N TYR A 136 -5.36 0.23 -2.42
CA TYR A 136 -6.17 -0.74 -3.14
C TYR A 136 -7.65 -0.61 -2.76
N THR A 137 -7.92 -0.56 -1.45
CA THR A 137 -9.28 -0.37 -0.94
C THR A 137 -9.83 1.01 -1.34
N TYR A 138 -9.03 2.07 -1.19
CA TYR A 138 -9.43 3.44 -1.51
C TYR A 138 -9.84 3.59 -2.99
N LEU A 139 -9.03 3.12 -3.94
CA LEU A 139 -9.35 3.20 -5.37
C LEU A 139 -10.53 2.29 -5.78
N ARG A 140 -10.83 1.26 -4.98
CA ARG A 140 -11.95 0.32 -5.17
C ARG A 140 -13.21 0.67 -4.40
N THR A 141 -13.28 1.81 -3.72
CA THR A 141 -14.43 2.18 -2.88
C THR A 141 -15.00 3.56 -3.19
N TYR A 142 -14.68 4.09 -4.36
CA TYR A 142 -15.36 5.25 -4.93
C TYR A 142 -16.81 4.93 -5.32
N TYR A 143 -17.69 5.91 -5.12
CA TYR A 143 -19.09 5.87 -5.52
C TYR A 143 -19.63 7.27 -5.80
N ARG A 144 -20.74 7.34 -6.55
CA ARG A 144 -21.38 8.61 -6.90
C ARG A 144 -22.14 9.19 -5.72
N ASP A 145 -21.93 10.46 -5.44
CA ASP A 145 -22.57 11.19 -4.34
C ASP A 145 -22.74 12.66 -4.74
N ASP A 146 -23.94 13.01 -5.20
CA ASP A 146 -24.26 14.35 -5.71
C ASP A 146 -24.32 15.41 -4.59
N THR A 147 -24.19 15.00 -3.32
CA THR A 147 -24.04 15.94 -2.20
C THR A 147 -22.61 16.48 -2.07
N LYS A 148 -21.64 15.88 -2.76
CA LYS A 148 -20.24 16.31 -2.75
C LYS A 148 -19.92 17.21 -3.92
N ALA A 149 -18.99 18.14 -3.71
CA ALA A 149 -18.58 19.11 -4.74
C ALA A 149 -18.07 18.45 -6.03
N THR A 150 -17.40 17.30 -5.92
CA THR A 150 -16.89 16.54 -7.07
C THR A 150 -17.91 15.57 -7.66
N GLY A 151 -19.06 15.37 -7.02
CA GLY A 151 -20.01 14.31 -7.33
C GLY A 151 -19.55 12.90 -6.94
N TRP A 152 -18.43 12.77 -6.23
CA TRP A 152 -17.85 11.50 -5.81
C TRP A 152 -17.56 11.48 -4.32
N ASN A 153 -17.70 10.30 -3.72
CA ASN A 153 -17.33 10.02 -2.35
C ASN A 153 -16.64 8.65 -2.24
N ASN A 154 -16.12 8.32 -1.06
CA ASN A 154 -15.32 7.14 -0.83
C ASN A 154 -15.59 6.53 0.55
N LEU A 155 -15.63 5.20 0.64
CA LEU A 155 -15.90 4.51 1.92
C LEU A 155 -14.68 4.48 2.84
N VAL A 156 -13.46 4.47 2.30
CA VAL A 156 -12.21 4.52 3.09
C VAL A 156 -11.94 5.93 3.58
N PHE A 157 -12.28 6.94 2.77
CA PHE A 157 -12.10 8.35 3.14
C PHE A 157 -13.38 9.15 2.85
N PRO A 158 -14.33 9.20 3.80
CA PRO A 158 -15.57 9.95 3.62
C PRO A 158 -15.33 11.43 3.36
N SER A 159 -16.12 12.00 2.45
CA SER A 159 -15.98 13.39 1.96
C SER A 159 -14.61 13.69 1.36
N VAL A 160 -14.05 12.71 0.65
CA VAL A 160 -12.81 12.86 -0.10
C VAL A 160 -12.89 14.01 -1.10
N ALA A 161 -11.84 14.84 -1.12
CA ALA A 161 -11.71 15.95 -2.06
C ALA A 161 -11.37 15.50 -3.50
N MET A 162 -10.73 14.34 -3.63
CA MET A 162 -10.31 13.76 -4.91
C MET A 162 -11.51 13.09 -5.61
N PRO A 163 -11.85 13.47 -6.86
CA PRO A 163 -12.84 12.75 -7.66
C PRO A 163 -12.36 11.32 -7.96
N ASN A 164 -13.23 10.47 -8.52
CA ASN A 164 -12.79 9.15 -8.98
C ASN A 164 -11.98 9.28 -10.30
N PRO A 165 -10.65 9.06 -10.31
CA PRO A 165 -9.85 9.23 -11.52
C PRO A 165 -10.03 8.08 -12.51
N LEU A 166 -10.59 6.95 -12.07
CA LEU A 166 -10.79 5.74 -12.88
C LEU A 166 -12.28 5.47 -13.14
N TRP A 167 -13.12 6.51 -13.10
CA TRP A 167 -14.57 6.37 -13.19
C TRP A 167 -15.03 5.75 -14.51
N GLU A 168 -14.37 6.04 -15.64
CA GLU A 168 -14.69 5.43 -16.94
C GLU A 168 -14.41 3.92 -16.93
N LEU A 169 -13.37 3.50 -16.21
CA LEU A 169 -13.01 2.09 -16.08
C LEU A 169 -13.97 1.34 -15.15
N GLN A 170 -14.37 1.97 -14.05
CA GLN A 170 -15.24 1.39 -13.02
C GLN A 170 -16.73 1.42 -13.40
N GLY A 171 -17.15 2.47 -14.10
CA GLY A 171 -18.55 2.87 -14.17
C GLY A 171 -19.05 3.50 -12.87
N GLU A 172 -20.34 3.86 -12.86
CA GLU A 172 -20.98 4.38 -11.65
C GLU A 172 -21.68 3.27 -10.87
N ARG A 173 -21.56 3.34 -9.56
CA ARG A 173 -22.16 2.39 -8.62
C ARG A 173 -22.52 3.09 -7.33
N ARG A 174 -23.41 2.45 -6.56
CA ARG A 174 -23.86 2.92 -5.25
C ARG A 174 -23.62 1.85 -4.18
N PRO A 175 -23.27 2.25 -2.95
CA PRO A 175 -23.14 1.33 -1.84
C PRO A 175 -24.53 0.85 -1.39
N VAL A 176 -24.67 -0.45 -1.15
CA VAL A 176 -25.86 -1.07 -0.58
C VAL A 176 -25.57 -1.39 0.88
N TYR A 177 -26.41 -0.88 1.77
CA TYR A 177 -26.30 -1.11 3.21
C TYR A 177 -27.34 -2.10 3.70
N THR A 178 -27.07 -2.73 4.83
CA THR A 178 -28.04 -3.55 5.56
C THR A 178 -28.01 -3.16 7.02
N LYS A 179 -29.18 -3.04 7.62
CA LYS A 179 -29.32 -2.74 9.04
C LYS A 179 -29.06 -3.99 9.87
N ILE A 180 -28.13 -3.89 10.81
CA ILE A 180 -27.90 -4.91 11.83
C ILE A 180 -28.07 -4.28 13.20
N GLU A 181 -28.64 -5.03 14.14
CA GLU A 181 -28.64 -4.63 15.55
C GLU A 181 -27.28 -4.96 16.16
N GLN A 182 -26.52 -3.92 16.51
CA GLN A 182 -25.29 -4.05 17.29
C GLN A 182 -25.49 -3.35 18.63
N HIS A 183 -25.32 -4.09 19.72
CA HIS A 183 -25.39 -3.55 21.09
C HIS A 183 -26.68 -2.76 21.42
N GLY A 184 -27.83 -3.16 20.85
CA GLY A 184 -29.12 -2.51 21.09
C GLY A 184 -29.37 -1.23 20.27
N HIS A 185 -28.52 -0.96 19.26
CA HIS A 185 -28.69 0.12 18.30
C HIS A 185 -28.69 -0.44 16.87
N GLU A 186 -29.54 0.11 15.99
CA GLU A 186 -29.47 -0.18 14.55
C GLU A 186 -28.24 0.50 13.94
N ALA A 187 -27.34 -0.30 13.36
CA ALA A 187 -26.20 0.16 12.59
C ALA A 187 -26.34 -0.25 11.12
N GLU A 188 -26.05 0.67 10.21
CA GLU A 188 -25.99 0.37 8.77
C GLU A 188 -24.61 -0.16 8.40
N VAL A 189 -24.55 -1.41 7.95
CA VAL A 189 -23.30 -2.05 7.52
C VAL A 189 -23.30 -2.22 6.01
N PHE A 190 -22.17 -1.88 5.40
CA PHE A 190 -21.95 -2.04 3.96
C PHE A 190 -22.05 -3.52 3.57
N LYS A 191 -22.96 -3.85 2.66
CA LYS A 191 -23.21 -5.21 2.18
C LYS A 191 -22.61 -5.46 0.79
N GLY A 192 -22.52 -4.44 -0.05
CA GLY A 192 -21.99 -4.58 -1.41
C GLY A 192 -22.30 -3.39 -2.31
N TRP A 193 -22.08 -3.59 -3.61
CA TRP A 193 -22.24 -2.55 -4.62
C TRP A 193 -23.43 -2.86 -5.53
N GLU A 194 -24.20 -1.83 -5.86
CA GLU A 194 -25.16 -1.83 -6.97
C GLU A 194 -24.56 -1.06 -8.14
N GLN A 195 -24.36 -1.72 -9.29
CA GLN A 195 -23.88 -1.05 -10.50
C GLN A 195 -25.02 -0.24 -11.12
N VAL A 196 -24.79 1.06 -11.30
CA VAL A 196 -25.75 1.98 -11.93
C VAL A 196 -25.49 2.09 -13.43
N THR A 197 -24.23 2.33 -13.81
CA THR A 197 -23.79 2.37 -15.21
C THR A 197 -22.51 1.56 -15.35
N PRO A 198 -22.38 0.69 -16.37
CA PRO A 198 -21.17 -0.11 -16.54
C PRO A 198 -19.98 0.76 -16.97
N GLY A 199 -18.80 0.42 -16.47
CA GLY A 199 -17.53 0.97 -16.97
C GLY A 199 -17.02 0.20 -18.18
N THR A 200 -15.86 0.61 -18.69
CA THR A 200 -15.18 -0.11 -19.78
C THR A 200 -14.56 -1.43 -19.33
N LEU A 201 -14.38 -1.64 -18.03
CA LEU A 201 -13.87 -2.89 -17.45
C LEU A 201 -14.96 -3.58 -16.63
N THR A 202 -14.94 -4.91 -16.62
CA THR A 202 -15.71 -5.68 -15.63
C THR A 202 -15.16 -5.43 -14.22
N PRO A 203 -15.94 -5.64 -13.14
CA PRO A 203 -15.46 -5.45 -11.77
C PRO A 203 -14.15 -6.18 -11.46
N VAL A 204 -14.01 -7.43 -11.94
CA VAL A 204 -12.79 -8.23 -11.75
C VAL A 204 -11.60 -7.64 -12.53
N GLN A 205 -11.82 -7.17 -13.76
CA GLN A 205 -10.76 -6.51 -14.53
C GLN A 205 -10.34 -5.18 -13.90
N TYR A 206 -11.30 -4.41 -13.37
CA TYR A 206 -11.02 -3.19 -12.62
C TYR A 206 -10.18 -3.47 -11.38
N ASP A 207 -10.54 -4.49 -10.60
CA ASP A 207 -9.78 -4.93 -9.43
C ASP A 207 -8.34 -5.31 -9.79
N HIS A 208 -8.14 -6.05 -10.89
CA HIS A 208 -6.81 -6.36 -11.38
C HIS A 208 -6.02 -5.11 -11.80
N ALA A 209 -6.65 -4.17 -12.53
CA ALA A 209 -6.02 -2.92 -12.94
C ALA A 209 -5.61 -2.05 -11.74
N VAL A 210 -6.48 -1.94 -10.73
CA VAL A 210 -6.14 -1.23 -9.48
C VAL A 210 -5.03 -1.96 -8.73
N GLY A 211 -5.04 -3.29 -8.70
CA GLY A 211 -3.96 -4.09 -8.09
C GLY A 211 -2.61 -3.86 -8.77
N ASP A 212 -2.58 -3.76 -10.09
CA ASP A 212 -1.38 -3.46 -10.87
C ASP A 212 -0.90 -2.02 -10.60
N LEU A 213 -1.80 -1.03 -10.60
CA LEU A 213 -1.50 0.36 -10.27
C LEU A 213 -0.91 0.49 -8.86
N VAL A 214 -1.54 -0.14 -7.86
CA VAL A 214 -1.06 -0.09 -6.47
C VAL A 214 0.27 -0.82 -6.32
N SER A 215 0.48 -1.93 -7.03
CA SER A 215 1.76 -2.62 -7.04
C SER A 215 2.87 -1.75 -7.63
N TYR A 216 2.57 -0.98 -8.68
CA TYR A 216 3.49 0.02 -9.21
C TYR A 216 3.77 1.15 -8.22
N LEU A 217 2.75 1.69 -7.54
CA LEU A 217 2.94 2.70 -6.48
C LEU A 217 3.80 2.17 -5.32
N GLN A 218 3.63 0.90 -4.96
CA GLN A 218 4.45 0.24 -3.95
C GLN A 218 5.91 0.08 -4.41
N TRP A 219 6.11 -0.40 -5.64
CA TRP A 219 7.45 -0.51 -6.21
C TRP A 219 8.13 0.86 -6.34
N MET A 220 7.41 1.88 -6.81
CA MET A 220 7.94 3.25 -6.93
C MET A 220 8.35 3.83 -5.58
N ALA A 221 7.60 3.54 -4.51
CA ALA A 221 7.94 3.98 -3.16
C ALA A 221 9.17 3.26 -2.56
N GLU A 222 9.49 2.06 -3.06
CA GLU A 222 10.69 1.33 -2.66
C GLU A 222 11.20 0.37 -3.76
N PRO A 223 11.91 0.87 -4.79
CA PRO A 223 12.29 0.04 -5.94
C PRO A 223 13.22 -1.14 -5.58
N ALA A 224 13.95 -1.00 -4.46
CA ALA A 224 14.86 -2.01 -3.94
C ALA A 224 14.21 -2.97 -2.91
N GLN A 225 12.89 -2.92 -2.70
CA GLN A 225 12.19 -3.68 -1.65
C GLN A 225 12.52 -5.17 -1.68
N ASN A 226 12.41 -5.80 -2.85
CA ASN A 226 12.64 -7.23 -3.00
C ASN A 226 14.10 -7.61 -2.70
N THR A 227 15.05 -6.78 -3.13
CA THR A 227 16.47 -6.95 -2.80
C THR A 227 16.71 -6.80 -1.30
N ARG A 228 16.11 -5.79 -0.65
CA ARG A 228 16.20 -5.58 0.81
C ARG A 228 15.70 -6.79 1.58
N VAL A 229 14.51 -7.31 1.24
CA VAL A 229 13.91 -8.48 1.91
C VAL A 229 14.79 -9.71 1.71
N ARG A 230 15.24 -9.97 0.47
CA ARG A 230 16.11 -11.10 0.17
C ARG A 230 17.41 -11.06 0.98
N ILE A 231 18.08 -9.91 1.04
CA ILE A 231 19.31 -9.75 1.85
C ILE A 231 19.00 -9.89 3.34
N GLY A 232 17.89 -9.31 3.80
CA GLY A 232 17.46 -9.37 5.20
C GLY A 232 17.29 -10.80 5.71
N VAL A 233 16.72 -11.70 4.91
CA VAL A 233 16.60 -13.12 5.27
C VAL A 233 17.98 -13.75 5.50
N TRP A 234 18.95 -13.53 4.61
CA TRP A 234 20.30 -14.06 4.77
C TRP A 234 21.04 -13.47 5.98
N VAL A 235 20.85 -12.17 6.25
CA VAL A 235 21.41 -11.51 7.43
C VAL A 235 20.83 -12.13 8.71
N LEU A 236 19.52 -12.36 8.79
CA LEU A 236 18.88 -12.97 9.96
C LEU A 236 19.34 -14.41 10.19
N LEU A 237 19.53 -15.20 9.12
CA LEU A 237 20.08 -16.55 9.22
C LEU A 237 21.52 -16.53 9.74
N PHE A 238 22.36 -15.64 9.22
CA PHE A 238 23.72 -15.47 9.70
C PHE A 238 23.75 -15.08 11.18
N LEU A 239 22.95 -14.08 11.59
CA LEU A 239 22.87 -13.64 12.99
C LEU A 239 22.39 -14.76 13.91
N ALA A 240 21.38 -15.53 13.52
CA ALA A 240 20.91 -16.67 14.30
C ALA A 240 22.01 -17.71 14.53
N MET A 241 22.78 -18.03 13.49
CA MET A 241 23.93 -18.93 13.58
C MET A 241 25.06 -18.34 14.45
N SER A 242 25.39 -17.06 14.27
CA SER A 242 26.40 -16.36 15.08
C SER A 242 26.02 -16.32 16.56
N VAL A 243 24.73 -16.13 16.89
CA VAL A 243 24.24 -16.18 18.28
C VAL A 243 24.54 -17.53 18.92
N VAL A 244 24.37 -18.64 18.19
CA VAL A 244 24.71 -19.98 18.71
C VAL A 244 26.20 -20.11 19.00
N PHE A 245 27.06 -19.63 18.10
CA PHE A 245 28.51 -19.65 18.30
C PHE A 245 28.96 -18.78 19.46
N VAL A 246 28.48 -17.54 19.53
CA VAL A 246 28.80 -16.61 20.62
C VAL A 246 28.29 -17.13 21.96
N TRP A 247 27.09 -17.72 21.99
CA TRP A 247 26.55 -18.33 23.20
C TRP A 247 27.40 -19.52 23.70
N ARG A 248 27.82 -20.41 22.79
CA ARG A 248 28.76 -21.51 23.09
C ARG A 248 30.11 -20.99 23.59
N LEU A 249 30.64 -19.94 22.94
CA LEU A 249 31.89 -19.30 23.32
C LEU A 249 31.79 -18.68 24.73
N ASN A 250 30.71 -17.97 25.01
CA ASN A 250 30.43 -17.39 26.33
C ASN A 250 30.33 -18.47 27.41
N ALA A 251 29.62 -19.58 27.13
CA ALA A 251 29.56 -20.72 28.06
C ALA A 251 30.96 -21.30 28.36
N SER A 252 31.85 -21.33 27.37
CA SER A 252 33.23 -21.80 27.54
C SER A 252 34.10 -20.85 28.36
N TYR A 253 34.00 -19.52 28.15
CA TYR A 253 34.81 -18.55 28.89
C TYR A 253 34.42 -18.46 30.36
N TRP A 254 33.12 -18.53 30.66
CA TRP A 254 32.62 -18.37 32.03
C TRP A 254 32.59 -19.65 32.85
N LYS A 255 33.07 -20.77 32.30
CA LYS A 255 33.02 -22.09 32.95
C LYS A 255 33.83 -22.14 34.26
N ASP A 256 34.89 -21.34 34.38
CA ASP A 256 35.83 -21.36 35.51
C ASP A 256 35.65 -20.18 36.48
N VAL A 257 34.76 -19.23 36.15
CA VAL A 257 34.49 -18.03 36.94
C VAL A 257 33.19 -18.16 37.75
N LYS A 258 32.32 -19.09 37.38
CA LYS A 258 30.95 -19.22 37.92
C LYS A 258 30.62 -20.62 38.43
#